data_AF-A0A1Z9N2K6-F1
#
_entry.id   AF-A0A1Z9N2K6-F1
#
_cell.length_a   1.000
_cell.length_b   1.000
_cell.length_c   1.000
_cell.angle_alpha   90.00
_cell.angle_beta   90.00
_cell.angle_gamma   90.00
#
_symmetry.space_group_name_H-M   'P 1'
#
loop_
_entity.id
_entity.type
_entity.pdbx_description
1 polymer ?
#
loop_
_entity_poly.entity_id
_entity_poly.type
_entity_poly.pdbx_seq_one_letter_code
_entity_poly.pdbx_strand_id
1 'polypeptide(L)' 'MKNYITLITVLIASLIIGLSFIISSQVDRYEYLEKDTVFDKKSGTVYYTNLKQYVDIKGDKYQFD' A
#
# COMPACT_ATOMS: atom_id res chain seq x y z
N MET A 1 13.17 -4.36 -38.89
CA MET A 1 13.61 -3.53 -37.74
C MET A 1 12.50 -2.67 -37.16
N LYS A 2 11.78 -1.85 -37.95
CA LYS A 2 10.65 -1.01 -37.44
C LYS A 2 9.60 -1.77 -36.62
N ASN A 3 9.12 -2.92 -37.09
CA ASN A 3 8.08 -3.69 -36.39
C ASN A 3 8.53 -4.24 -35.03
N TYR A 4 9.80 -4.60 -34.89
CA TYR A 4 10.36 -5.04 -33.62
C TYR A 4 10.46 -3.91 -32.60
N ILE A 5 10.81 -2.70 -33.06
CA ILE A 5 10.83 -1.50 -32.22
C ILE A 5 9.42 -1.17 -31.73
N THR A 6 8.41 -1.27 -32.59
CA THR A 6 7.00 -1.08 -32.22
C THR A 6 6.54 -2.09 -31.18
N LEU A 7 6.88 -3.38 -31.35
CA LEU A 7 6.52 -4.43 -30.39
C LEU A 7 7.17 -4.19 -29.01
N ILE A 8 8.46 -3.85 -28.98
CA ILE A 8 9.20 -3.59 -27.74
C ILE A 8 8.63 -2.37 -27.01
N THR A 9 8.29 -1.30 -27.73
CA THR A 9 7.72 -0.09 -27.14
C THR A 9 6.34 -0.33 -26.54
N VAL A 10 5.47 -1.10 -27.21
CA VAL A 10 4.16 -1.49 -26.66
C VAL A 10 4.34 -2.32 -25.39
N LEU A 11 5.29 -3.26 -25.38
CA LEU A 11 5.55 -4.11 -24.22
C LEU A 11 6.03 -3.29 -23.02
N ILE A 12 6.98 -2.37 -23.21
CA ILE A 12 7.48 -1.48 -22.16
C ILE A 12 6.36 -0.57 -21.64
N ALA A 13 5.56 0.03 -22.53
CA ALA A 13 4.45 0.89 -22.13
C ALA A 13 3.41 0.14 -21.29
N SER A 14 3.06 -1.10 -21.69
CA SER A 14 2.13 -1.93 -20.93
C SER A 14 2.65 -2.29 -19.53
N LEU A 15 3.96 -2.54 -19.41
CA LEU A 15 4.60 -2.83 -18.14
C LEU A 15 4.57 -1.62 -17.20
N ILE A 16 4.89 -0.42 -17.73
CA ILE A 16 4.86 0.83 -16.95
C ILE A 16 3.44 1.09 -16.44
N ILE A 17 2.43 1.00 -17.31
CA ILE A 17 1.04 1.22 -16.94
C ILE A 17 0.59 0.22 -15.87
N GLY A 18 0.91 -1.06 -16.03
CA GLY A 18 0.59 -2.09 -15.05
C GLY A 18 1.20 -1.82 -13.68
N LEU A 19 2.48 -1.42 -13.63
CA LEU A 19 3.16 -1.05 -12.38
C LEU A 19 2.53 0.19 -11.74
N SER A 20 2.16 1.20 -12.52
CA SER A 20 1.49 2.40 -12.02
C SER A 20 0.16 2.09 -11.33
N PHE A 21 -0.65 1.18 -11.88
CA PHE A 21 -1.90 0.76 -11.24
C PHE A 21 -1.66 0.06 -9.89
N ILE A 22 -0.66 -0.82 -9.82
CA ILE A 22 -0.32 -1.52 -8.58
C ILE A 22 0.13 -0.53 -7.50
N ILE A 23 0.99 0.43 -7.86
CA ILE A 23 1.49 1.44 -6.91
C ILE A 23 0.34 2.34 -6.47
N SER A 24 -0.47 2.85 -7.41
CA SER A 24 -1.62 3.71 -7.10
C SER A 24 -2.60 3.03 -6.13
N SER A 25 -2.85 1.73 -6.29
CA SER A 25 -3.74 0.98 -5.40
C SER A 25 -3.23 0.91 -3.95
N GLN A 26 -1.93 1.07 -3.73
CA GLN A 26 -1.33 1.06 -2.40
C GLN A 26 -1.28 2.45 -1.75
N VAL A 27 -1.32 3.53 -2.54
CA VAL A 27 -1.33 4.90 -2.01
C VAL A 27 -2.64 5.20 -1.27
N ASP A 28 -3.77 4.67 -1.77
CA ASP A 28 -5.08 4.82 -1.13
C ASP A 28 -5.35 3.78 -0.04
N ARG A 29 -4.34 3.00 0.36
CA ARG A 29 -4.51 1.91 1.32
C ARG A 29 -4.92 2.42 2.71
N TYR A 30 -4.32 3.52 3.15
CA TYR A 30 -4.54 4.06 4.49
C TYR A 30 -5.31 5.36 4.44
N GLU A 31 -6.39 5.46 5.21
CA GLU A 31 -7.20 6.67 5.36
C GLU A 31 -7.17 7.14 6.81
N TYR A 32 -6.85 8.42 7.01
CA TYR A 32 -6.89 9.04 8.34
C TYR A 32 -8.34 9.44 8.63
N LEU A 33 -8.97 8.77 9.60
CA LEU A 33 -10.33 9.10 10.03
C LEU A 33 -10.32 10.23 11.06
N GLU A 34 -9.36 10.17 11.98
CA GLU A 34 -9.14 11.16 13.04
C GLU A 34 -7.63 11.33 13.29
N LYS A 35 -7.26 12.30 14.13
CA LYS A 35 -5.86 12.65 14.44
C LYS A 35 -5.02 11.44 14.84
N ASP A 36 -5.65 10.46 15.49
CA ASP A 36 -5.00 9.28 16.05
C ASP A 36 -5.54 7.94 15.52
N THR A 37 -6.29 7.95 14.40
CA THR A 37 -6.99 6.77 13.90
C THR A 37 -6.81 6.63 12.40
N VAL A 38 -6.24 5.48 11.98
CA VAL A 38 -5.94 5.16 10.59
C VAL A 38 -6.69 3.89 10.19
N PHE A 39 -7.43 3.94 9.09
CA PHE A 39 -8.13 2.79 8.51
C PHE A 39 -7.35 2.19 7.35
N ASP A 40 -7.03 0.89 7.42
CA ASP A 40 -6.45 0.13 6.31
C ASP A 40 -7.57 -0.48 5.46
N LYS A 41 -7.83 0.14 4.31
CA LYS A 41 -8.87 -0.30 3.35
C LYS A 41 -8.63 -1.69 2.80
N LYS A 42 -7.38 -2.17 2.80
CA LYS A 42 -7.05 -3.51 2.30
C LYS A 42 -7.46 -4.62 3.25
N SER A 43 -7.25 -4.41 4.55
CA SER A 43 -7.55 -5.40 5.60
C SER A 43 -8.89 -5.16 6.29
N GLY A 44 -9.50 -3.97 6.12
CA GLY A 44 -10.68 -3.54 6.86
C GLY A 44 -10.40 -3.28 8.33
N THR A 45 -9.13 -3.11 8.72
CA THR A 45 -8.70 -2.94 10.11
C THR A 45 -8.48 -1.47 10.44
N VAL A 46 -8.94 -1.05 11.63
CA VAL A 46 -8.67 0.27 12.19
C VAL A 46 -7.48 0.18 13.13
N TYR A 47 -6.50 1.06 12.95
CA TYR A 47 -5.31 1.22 13.79
C TYR A 47 -5.39 2.53 14.57
N TYR A 48 -5.14 2.47 15.87
CA TYR A 48 -5.04 3.64 16.72
C TYR A 48 -3.56 4.01 16.92
N THR A 49 -3.17 5.20 16.48
CA THR A 49 -1.78 5.69 16.49
C THR A 49 -1.40 6.41 17.78
N ASN A 50 -2.35 6.73 18.66
CA ASN A 50 -2.08 7.29 20.01
C ASN A 50 -1.58 6.22 20.99
N LEU A 51 -1.97 4.96 20.78
CA LEU A 51 -1.55 3.88 21.64
C LEU A 51 -0.07 3.62 21.39
N LYS A 52 0.77 3.81 22.43
CA LYS A 52 2.16 3.36 22.44
C LYS A 52 2.19 1.84 22.30
N GLN A 53 2.13 1.35 21.07
CA GLN A 53 2.27 -0.08 20.78
C GLN A 53 3.77 -0.42 20.89
N TYR A 54 4.16 -1.05 21.98
CA TYR A 54 5.43 -1.78 22.03
C TYR A 54 5.26 -3.05 21.19
N VAL A 55 6.04 -3.17 20.12
CA VAL A 55 6.20 -4.44 19.40
C VAL A 55 7.28 -5.21 20.14
N ASP A 56 6.89 -6.19 20.96
CA ASP A 56 7.86 -7.16 21.46
C ASP A 56 8.40 -7.94 20.25
N ILE A 57 9.69 -8.26 20.26
CA ILE A 57 10.46 -8.87 19.18
C ILE A 57 9.93 -10.29 18.85
N LYS A 58 8.95 -10.78 19.62
CA LYS A 58 8.23 -12.05 19.44
C LYS A 58 6.85 -11.95 18.78
N GLY A 59 6.39 -10.74 18.41
CA GLY A 59 5.21 -10.56 17.56
C GLY A 59 3.86 -10.48 18.31
N ASP A 60 3.86 -10.53 19.64
CA ASP A 60 2.63 -10.34 20.42
C ASP A 60 2.38 -8.85 20.64
N LYS A 61 1.26 -8.33 20.09
CA LYS A 61 0.82 -6.95 20.28
C LYS A 61 -0.06 -6.87 21.53
N TYR A 62 0.39 -6.13 22.53
CA TYR A 62 -0.42 -5.77 23.70
C TYR A 62 -0.86 -4.30 23.57
N GLN A 63 -2.17 -4.05 23.62
CA GLN A 63 -2.75 -2.73 23.89
C GLN A 63 -2.96 -2.59 25.40
N PHE A 64 -2.58 -1.46 25.97
CA PHE A 64 -3.08 -1.04 27.29
C PHE A 64 -4.17 0.01 27.07
N ASP A 65 -5.26 -0.12 27.85
CA ASP A 65 -6.37 0.84 27.96
C ASP A 65 -5.87 2.26 28.30
#